data_AF-A0A2C6WNZ1-F1
#
_entry.id   AF-A0A2C6WNZ1-F1
#
_cell.length_a   1.000
_cell.length_b   1.000
_cell.length_c   1.000
_cell.angle_alpha   90.00
_cell.angle_beta   90.00
_cell.angle_gamma   90.00
#
_symmetry.space_group_name_H-M   'P 1'
#
loop_
_entity.id
_entity.type
_entity.pdbx_description
1 polymer ?
#
loop_
_entity_poly.entity_id
_entity_poly.type
_entity_poly.pdbx_seq_one_letter_code
_entity_poly.pdbx_strand_id
1 'polypeptide(L)'
;MLMTNPVALDESAVSELKKMMEKKRITNVIAPEHNKRHHDHENKMKNEEEMLIEQTISHCNTFRSGFKKSAKGDWVDSAMSELDKIGESLKSIVD
;
A
#
# COMPACT_ATOMS: atom_id res chain seq x y z
N MET A 1 -31.77 -47.35 -12.88
CA MET A 1 -30.64 -46.93 -13.73
C MET A 1 -30.30 -45.50 -13.35
N LEU A 2 -29.16 -45.27 -12.70
CA LEU A 2 -28.65 -43.93 -12.38
C LEU A 2 -28.05 -43.35 -13.66
N MET A 3 -28.83 -42.55 -14.38
CA MET A 3 -28.31 -41.78 -15.50
C MET A 3 -27.55 -40.58 -14.94
N THR A 4 -26.25 -40.59 -15.20
CA THR A 4 -25.26 -39.55 -14.96
C THR A 4 -25.80 -38.16 -15.27
N ASN A 5 -25.75 -37.26 -14.28
CA ASN A 5 -25.87 -35.82 -14.49
C ASN A 5 -24.79 -35.41 -15.50
N PRO A 6 -25.14 -34.86 -16.68
CA PRO A 6 -24.17 -34.10 -17.43
C PRO A 6 -23.89 -32.87 -16.57
N VAL A 7 -22.64 -32.71 -16.15
CA VAL A 7 -22.17 -31.49 -15.52
C VAL A 7 -22.52 -30.35 -16.48
N ALA A 8 -23.62 -29.66 -16.19
CA ALA A 8 -23.94 -28.40 -16.81
C ALA A 8 -22.87 -27.44 -16.29
N LEU A 9 -21.74 -27.38 -17.01
CA LEU A 9 -20.75 -26.35 -16.82
C LEU A 9 -21.48 -25.03 -17.03
N ASP A 10 -21.66 -24.32 -15.92
CA ASP A 10 -22.26 -22.99 -15.90
C ASP A 10 -21.61 -22.14 -16.98
N GLU A 11 -22.38 -21.81 -18.01
CA GLU A 11 -21.92 -21.10 -19.20
C GLU A 11 -21.30 -19.74 -18.80
N SER A 12 -21.76 -19.18 -17.68
CA SER A 12 -21.17 -18.02 -17.01
C SER A 12 -19.71 -18.28 -16.60
N ALA A 13 -19.45 -19.37 -15.88
CA ALA A 13 -18.12 -19.76 -15.40
C ALA A 13 -17.15 -20.03 -16.56
N VAL A 14 -17.62 -20.66 -17.65
CA VAL A 14 -16.81 -20.88 -18.85
C VAL A 14 -16.46 -19.55 -19.53
N SER A 15 -17.39 -18.60 -19.57
CA SER A 15 -17.16 -17.27 -20.14
C SER A 15 -16.13 -16.45 -19.33
N GLU A 16 -16.20 -16.53 -18.00
CA GLU A 16 -15.25 -15.86 -17.11
C GLU A 16 -13.85 -16.44 -17.26
N LEU A 17 -13.74 -17.76 -17.33
CA LEU A 17 -12.46 -18.45 -17.50
C LEU A 17 -11.79 -18.06 -18.83
N LYS A 18 -12.58 -17.94 -19.91
CA LYS A 18 -12.10 -17.45 -21.21
C LYS A 18 -11.61 -15.99 -21.13
N LYS A 19 -12.35 -15.11 -20.45
CA LYS A 19 -11.93 -13.72 -20.21
C LYS A 19 -10.61 -13.65 -19.41
N MET A 20 -10.44 -14.48 -18.40
CA MET A 20 -9.21 -14.54 -17.60
C MET A 20 -8.01 -15.02 -18.43
N MET A 21 -8.22 -16.02 -19.29
CA MET A 21 -7.17 -16.51 -20.21
C MET A 21 -6.75 -15.44 -21.22
N GLU A 22 -7.71 -14.74 -21.83
CA GLU A 22 -7.44 -13.68 -22.79
C GLU A 22 -6.70 -12.51 -22.11
N LYS A 23 -7.14 -12.09 -20.92
CA LYS A 23 -6.45 -11.07 -20.12
C LYS A 23 -5.00 -11.47 -19.83
N LYS A 24 -4.76 -12.71 -19.37
CA LYS A 24 -3.39 -13.21 -19.14
C LYS A 24 -2.54 -13.18 -20.41
N ARG A 25 -3.09 -13.58 -21.55
CA ARG A 25 -2.39 -13.55 -22.84
C ARG A 25 -2.03 -12.12 -23.24
N ILE A 26 -2.96 -11.17 -23.09
CA ILE A 26 -2.69 -9.75 -23.39
C ILE A 26 -1.60 -9.21 -22.47
N THR A 27 -1.75 -9.40 -21.15
CA THR A 27 -0.81 -8.87 -20.14
C THR A 27 0.59 -9.46 -20.26
N ASN A 28 0.73 -10.74 -20.65
CA ASN A 28 2.03 -11.41 -20.64
C ASN A 28 2.73 -11.48 -22.00
N VAL A 29 1.98 -11.43 -23.11
CA VAL A 29 2.52 -11.70 -24.45
C VAL A 29 2.34 -10.52 -25.40
N ILE A 30 1.18 -9.85 -25.34
CA ILE A 30 0.85 -8.78 -26.31
C ILE A 30 1.33 -7.41 -25.80
N ALA A 31 1.23 -7.15 -24.50
CA ALA A 31 1.59 -5.87 -23.89
C ALA A 31 2.32 -6.04 -22.54
N PRO A 32 3.42 -6.83 -22.48
CA PRO A 32 4.18 -7.04 -21.24
C PRO A 32 4.75 -5.75 -20.64
N GLU A 33 5.03 -4.74 -21.46
CA GLU A 33 5.53 -3.44 -21.02
C GLU A 33 4.47 -2.65 -20.22
N HIS A 34 3.18 -2.88 -20.46
CA HIS A 34 2.12 -2.28 -19.65
C HIS A 34 2.08 -2.89 -18.24
N ASN A 35 2.25 -4.21 -18.14
CA ASN A 35 2.33 -4.89 -16.84
C ASN A 35 3.56 -4.44 -16.05
N LYS A 36 4.72 -4.34 -16.73
CA LYS A 36 5.95 -3.84 -16.14
C LYS A 36 5.79 -2.40 -15.64
N ARG A 37 5.27 -1.48 -16.48
CA ARG A 37 5.05 -0.08 -16.07
C ARG A 37 4.09 0.04 -14.89
N HIS A 38 3.04 -0.77 -14.85
CA HIS A 38 2.12 -0.79 -13.71
C HIS A 38 2.86 -1.17 -12.42
N HIS A 39 3.63 -2.25 -12.46
CA HIS A 39 4.41 -2.69 -11.31
C HIS A 39 5.49 -1.67 -10.90
N ASP A 40 6.20 -1.10 -11.87
CA ASP A 40 7.20 -0.05 -11.62
C ASP A 40 6.56 1.18 -10.96
N HIS A 41 5.35 1.58 -11.39
CA HIS A 41 4.60 2.68 -10.77
C HIS A 41 4.13 2.33 -9.35
N GLU A 42 3.63 1.12 -9.11
CA GLU A 42 3.26 0.68 -7.75
C GLU A 42 4.45 0.74 -6.80
N ASN A 43 5.60 0.21 -7.22
CA ASN A 43 6.82 0.24 -6.40
C ASN A 43 7.30 1.68 -6.17
N LYS A 44 7.24 2.53 -7.19
CA LYS A 44 7.59 3.95 -7.08
C LYS A 44 6.69 4.67 -6.08
N MET A 45 5.37 4.46 -6.14
CA MET A 45 4.43 5.09 -5.21
C MET A 45 4.68 4.64 -3.76
N LYS A 46 4.94 3.35 -3.54
CA LYS A 46 5.30 2.84 -2.20
C LYS A 46 6.57 3.48 -1.66
N ASN A 47 7.61 3.59 -2.49
CA ASN A 47 8.86 4.23 -2.10
C ASN A 47 8.69 5.73 -1.83
N GLU A 48 7.87 6.43 -2.61
CA GLU A 48 7.55 7.85 -2.38
C GLU A 48 6.77 8.03 -1.06
N GLU A 49 5.84 7.14 -0.73
CA GLU A 49 5.10 7.15 0.54
C GLU A 49 6.02 6.92 1.74
N GLU A 50 6.91 5.94 1.66
CA GLU A 50 7.93 5.67 2.68
C GLU A 50 8.83 6.89 2.90
N MET A 51 9.34 7.51 1.83
CA MET A 51 10.16 8.72 1.91
C MET A 51 9.41 9.89 2.57
N LEU A 52 8.13 10.09 2.26
CA LEU A 52 7.31 11.16 2.87
C LEU A 52 7.11 10.92 4.37
N ILE A 53 6.90 9.66 4.76
CA ILE A 53 6.76 9.25 6.16
C ILE A 53 8.07 9.51 6.92
N GLU A 54 9.21 9.07 6.38
CA GLU A 54 10.52 9.31 6.97
C GLU A 54 10.83 10.81 7.14
N GLN A 55 10.54 11.61 6.10
CA GLN A 55 10.71 13.06 6.15
C GLN A 55 9.85 13.70 7.24
N THR A 56 8.60 13.28 7.36
CA THR A 56 7.68 13.79 8.37
C THR A 56 8.16 13.46 9.79
N ILE A 57 8.57 12.21 10.02
CA ILE A 57 9.14 11.77 11.30
C ILE A 57 10.41 12.56 11.63
N SER A 58 11.31 12.74 10.66
CA SER A 58 12.54 13.53 10.83
C SER A 58 12.24 14.99 11.19
N HIS A 59 11.24 15.59 10.55
CA HIS A 59 10.81 16.95 10.84
C HIS A 59 10.25 17.06 12.28
N CYS A 60 9.36 16.16 12.67
CA CYS A 60 8.79 16.11 14.02
C CYS A 60 9.88 15.96 15.09
N ASN A 61 10.86 15.07 14.86
CA ASN A 61 11.98 14.86 15.78
C ASN A 61 12.87 16.10 15.92
N THR A 62 13.15 16.78 14.81
CA THR A 62 13.93 18.02 14.79
C THR A 62 13.20 19.13 15.54
N PHE A 63 11.91 19.32 15.25
CA PHE A 63 11.06 20.28 15.94
C PHE A 63 11.00 20.00 17.44
N ARG A 64 10.73 18.75 17.83
CA ARG A 64 10.71 18.28 19.23
C ARG A 64 12.00 18.64 19.98
N SER A 65 13.15 18.37 19.36
CA SER A 65 14.47 18.67 19.95
C SER A 65 14.69 20.16 20.18
N GLY A 66 14.28 21.01 19.23
CA GLY A 66 14.33 22.47 19.38
C GLY A 66 13.34 22.97 20.42
N PHE A 67 12.10 22.49 20.36
CA PHE A 67 11.00 22.87 21.24
C PHE A 67 11.29 22.58 22.70
N LYS A 68 11.83 21.39 23.02
CA LYS A 68 12.26 21.01 24.38
C LYS A 68 13.33 21.93 24.97
N LYS A 69 14.18 22.53 24.12
CA LYS A 69 15.21 23.47 24.58
C LYS A 69 14.64 24.85 24.86
N SER A 70 13.59 25.24 24.12
CA SER A 70 13.02 26.59 24.15
C SER A 70 11.86 26.76 25.14
N ALA A 71 11.18 25.67 25.50
CA ALA A 71 10.01 25.70 26.39
C ALA A 71 10.06 24.57 27.43
N LYS A 72 9.39 24.77 28.58
CA LYS A 72 9.25 23.77 29.65
C LYS A 72 7.85 23.80 30.27
N GLY A 73 7.46 22.71 30.92
CA GLY A 73 6.20 22.54 31.66
C GLY A 73 5.34 21.41 31.11
N ASP A 74 4.30 21.02 31.85
CA ASP A 74 3.46 19.85 31.56
C ASP A 74 2.84 19.86 30.15
N TRP A 75 2.54 21.05 29.64
CA TRP A 75 2.01 21.23 28.29
C TRP A 75 3.05 20.90 27.20
N VAL A 76 4.34 21.15 27.47
CA VAL A 76 5.45 20.76 26.56
C VAL A 76 5.60 19.25 26.54
N ASP A 77 5.54 18.61 27.70
CA ASP A 77 5.65 17.15 27.80
C ASP A 77 4.46 16.46 27.11
N SER A 78 3.26 17.04 27.24
CA SER A 78 2.05 16.58 26.54
C SER A 78 2.20 16.70 25.02
N ALA A 79 2.64 17.86 24.51
CA ALA A 79 2.89 18.07 23.09
C ALA A 79 3.99 17.14 22.55
N MET A 80 5.03 16.89 23.33
CA MET A 80 6.06 15.91 22.99
C MET A 80 5.47 14.49 22.86
N SER A 81 4.63 14.06 23.80
CA SER A 81 3.97 12.75 23.72
C SER A 81 3.08 12.62 22.48
N GLU A 82 2.38 13.68 22.08
CA GLU A 82 1.60 13.69 20.84
C GLU A 82 2.48 13.53 19.60
N LEU A 83 3.63 14.22 19.56
CA LEU A 83 4.60 14.06 18.45
C LEU A 83 5.16 12.63 18.37
N ASP A 84 5.38 11.95 19.50
CA ASP A 84 5.81 10.54 19.51
C ASP A 84 4.71 9.64 18.93
N LYS A 85 3.45 9.83 19.36
CA LYS A 85 2.30 9.06 18.85
C LYS A 85 2.11 9.23 17.34
N ILE A 86 2.31 10.44 16.81
CA ILE A 86 2.29 10.70 15.37
C ILE A 86 3.38 9.88 14.68
N GLY A 87 4.62 9.91 15.21
CA GLY A 87 5.72 9.15 14.65
C GLY A 87 5.50 7.64 14.66
N GLU A 88 4.93 7.09 15.73
CA GLU A 88 4.57 5.67 15.83
C GLU A 88 3.45 5.30 14.85
N SER A 89 2.40 6.13 14.75
CA SER A 89 1.29 5.91 13.82
C SER A 89 1.78 5.92 12.37
N LEU A 90 2.68 6.83 12.01
CA LEU A 90 3.25 6.91 10.67
C LEU A 90 4.12 5.68 10.34
N LYS A 91 4.91 5.17 11.30
CA LYS A 91 5.70 3.93 11.09
C LYS A 91 4.81 2.73 10.80
N SER A 92 3.67 2.62 11.49
CA SER A 92 2.72 1.51 11.28
C SER A 92 2.05 1.48 9.90
N ILE A 93 2.22 2.53 9.08
CA ILE A 93 1.73 2.56 7.70
C ILE A 93 2.73 1.87 6.75
N VAL A 94 4.02 1.89 7.09
CA VAL A 94 5.10 1.27 6.30
C VAL A 94 5.30 -0.20 6.68
N ASP A 95 5.07 -0.56 7.95
CA ASP A 95 5.15 -1.93 8.47
C ASP A 95 4.03 -2.85 7.95
#